data_AF-A0A434WBD3-F1
#
_entry.id   AF-A0A434WBD3-F1
#
_cell.length_a   1.000
_cell.length_b   1.000
_cell.length_c   1.000
_cell.angle_alpha   90.00
_cell.angle_beta   90.00
_cell.angle_gamma   90.00
#
_symmetry.space_group_name_H-M   'P 1'
#
loop_
_entity.id
_entity.type
_entity.pdbx_description
1 polymer ?
#
loop_
_entity_poly.entity_id
_entity_poly.type
_entity_poly.pdbx_seq_one_letter_code
_entity_poly.pdbx_strand_id
1 'polypeptide(L)' 'MRVLVKGAGVAGLTVAFELAARGATVTVAEMRHGLGGNASWFAGGMLAPWCERESAEQPVLDLGRDAADW' A
#
# COMPACT_ATOMS: atom_id res chain seq x y z
N MET A 1 -14.24 12.38 -10.62
CA MET A 1 -13.50 12.98 -9.50
C MET A 1 -12.01 13.02 -9.84
N ARG A 2 -11.26 14.07 -9.47
CA ARG A 2 -9.80 14.16 -9.70
C ARG A 2 -9.05 14.07 -8.36
N VAL A 3 -8.03 13.23 -8.27
CA VAL A 3 -7.26 13.00 -7.03
C VAL A 3 -5.76 13.07 -7.29
N LEU A 4 -5.03 13.74 -6.41
CA LEU A 4 -3.57 13.70 -6.36
C LEU A 4 -3.12 12.80 -5.22
N VAL A 5 -2.34 11.77 -5.52
CA VAL A 5 -1.66 10.92 -4.54
C VAL A 5 -0.19 11.34 -4.49
N LYS A 6 0.30 11.74 -3.31
CA LYS A 6 1.70 12.14 -3.11
C LYS A 6 2.47 10.97 -2.50
N GLY A 7 3.39 10.41 -3.27
CA GLY A 7 4.24 9.26 -2.92
C GLY A 7 3.89 8.01 -3.73
N ALA A 8 4.92 7.37 -4.28
CA ALA A 8 4.84 6.12 -5.03
C ALA A 8 5.41 4.92 -4.24
N GLY A 9 5.20 4.92 -2.91
CA GLY A 9 5.34 3.72 -2.07
C GLY A 9 4.12 2.82 -2.16
N VAL A 10 4.14 1.66 -1.49
CA VAL A 10 3.05 0.67 -1.54
C VAL A 10 1.69 1.29 -1.22
N ALA A 11 1.58 2.04 -0.12
CA ALA A 11 0.33 2.70 0.27
C ALA A 11 -0.20 3.69 -0.78
N GLY A 12 0.69 4.49 -1.39
CA GLY A 12 0.30 5.44 -2.42
C GLY A 12 -0.19 4.76 -3.69
N LEU A 13 0.50 3.70 -4.12
CA LEU A 13 0.11 2.93 -5.30
C LEU A 13 -1.19 2.14 -5.07
N THR A 14 -1.38 1.55 -3.88
CA THR A 14 -2.65 0.88 -3.50
C THR A 14 -3.82 1.85 -3.55
N VAL A 15 -3.69 3.04 -2.93
CA VAL A 15 -4.74 4.07 -2.96
C VAL A 15 -5.01 4.55 -4.39
N ALA A 16 -3.97 4.78 -5.18
CA ALA A 16 -4.11 5.21 -6.56
C ALA A 16 -4.87 4.17 -7.40
N PHE A 17 -4.53 2.89 -7.24
CA PHE A 17 -5.20 1.78 -7.90
C PHE A 17 -6.68 1.70 -7.52
N GLU A 18 -7.00 1.66 -6.23
CA GLU A 18 -8.38 1.55 -5.74
C GLU A 18 -9.26 2.71 -6.22
N LEU A 19 -8.72 3.94 -6.21
CA LEU A 19 -9.45 5.12 -6.69
C LEU A 19 -9.64 5.09 -8.21
N ALA A 20 -8.62 4.69 -8.96
CA ALA A 20 -8.70 4.57 -10.42
C ALA A 20 -9.71 3.49 -10.83
N ALA A 21 -9.71 2.33 -10.15
CA ALA A 21 -10.66 1.24 -10.38
C ALA A 21 -12.12 1.67 -10.16
N ARG A 22 -12.35 2.67 -9.30
CA ARG A 22 -13.67 3.27 -9.03
C ARG A 22 -13.99 4.48 -9.92
N GLY A 23 -13.20 4.72 -10.97
CA GLY A 23 -13.45 5.75 -11.98
C GLY A 23 -12.94 7.15 -11.65
N ALA A 24 -12.06 7.30 -10.65
CA ALA A 24 -11.38 8.58 -10.42
C ALA A 24 -10.24 8.79 -11.43
N THR A 25 -10.03 10.05 -11.84
CA THR A 25 -8.81 10.45 -12.55
C THR A 25 -7.72 10.71 -11.52
N VAL A 26 -6.75 9.81 -11.41
CA VAL A 26 -5.69 9.87 -10.40
C VAL A 26 -4.38 10.33 -11.01
N THR A 27 -3.70 11.25 -10.32
CA THR A 27 -2.31 11.62 -10.59
C THR A 27 -1.46 11.18 -9.42
N VAL A 28 -0.38 10.43 -9.67
CA VAL A 28 0.61 10.05 -8.65
C VAL A 28 1.83 10.95 -8.80
N ALA A 29 2.27 11.59 -7.72
CA ALA A 29 3.46 12.42 -7.70
C ALA A 29 4.49 11.85 -6.72
N GLU A 30 5.65 11.47 -7.23
CA GLU A 30 6.80 10.99 -6.44
C GLU A 30 7.91 12.05 -6.49
N MET A 31 8.59 12.25 -5.36
CA MET A 31 9.70 13.20 -5.28
C MET A 31 10.93 12.66 -6.01
N ARG A 32 11.12 11.34 -5.99
CA ARG A 32 12.20 10.65 -6.71
C ARG A 32 11.91 10.56 -8.20
N HIS A 33 12.97 10.51 -8.99
CA HIS A 33 12.88 10.33 -10.45
C HIS A 33 12.46 8.92 -10.88
N GLY A 34 12.45 7.94 -9.97
CA GLY A 34 12.07 6.56 -10.27
C GLY A 34 11.42 5.88 -9.07
N LEU A 35 10.80 4.73 -9.34
CA LEU A 35 10.23 3.88 -8.30
C LEU A 35 11.34 3.18 -7.50
N GLY A 36 11.05 2.87 -6.23
CA GLY A 36 11.97 2.15 -5.36
C GLY A 36 12.88 3.05 -4.51
N GLY A 37 13.66 2.39 -3.65
CA GLY A 37 14.47 3.05 -2.61
C GLY A 37 13.68 3.84 -1.57
N ASN A 38 12.36 3.68 -1.54
CA ASN A 38 11.47 4.12 -0.47
C ASN A 38 11.31 3.00 0.58
N ALA A 39 10.62 3.28 1.70
CA ALA A 39 10.45 2.29 2.78
C ALA A 39 9.88 0.95 2.28
N SER A 40 8.93 1.00 1.35
CA SER A 40 8.32 -0.20 0.76
C SER A 40 9.31 -1.07 0.00
N TRP A 41 10.31 -0.47 -0.66
CA TRP A 41 11.37 -1.21 -1.35
C TRP A 41 12.24 -2.03 -0.39
N PHE A 42 12.47 -1.51 0.82
CA PHE A 42 13.29 -2.18 1.83
C PHE A 42 12.50 -3.12 2.75
N ALA A 43 11.17 -3.15 2.64
CA ALA A 43 10.30 -3.89 3.56
C ALA A 43 10.35 -5.42 3.37
N GLY A 44 10.98 -5.92 2.31
CA GLY A 44 11.13 -7.37 2.05
C GLY A 44 9.84 -8.08 1.59
N GLY A 45 8.68 -7.43 1.67
CA GLY A 45 7.42 -7.92 1.09
C GLY A 45 6.78 -9.10 1.84
N MET A 46 7.16 -9.34 3.09
CA MET A 46 6.54 -10.41 3.89
C MET A 46 5.16 -9.98 4.39
N LEU A 47 4.15 -10.82 4.13
CA LEU A 47 2.85 -10.74 4.81
C LEU A 47 2.84 -11.84 5.88
N ALA A 48 3.01 -11.45 7.16
CA ALA A 48 3.15 -12.38 8.27
C ALA A 48 2.08 -12.17 9.36
N PRO A 49 0.78 -12.16 9.02
CA PRO A 49 -0.28 -11.73 9.93
C PRO A 49 -0.36 -12.59 11.20
N TRP A 50 -0.05 -13.89 11.13
CA TRP A 50 -0.04 -14.77 12.30
C TRP A 50 1.14 -14.52 13.25
N CYS A 51 2.28 -14.08 12.72
CA CYS A 51 3.45 -13.71 13.51
C CYS A 51 3.24 -12.35 14.15
N GLU A 52 2.81 -11.36 13.37
CA GLU A 52 2.59 -9.98 13.84
C GLU A 52 1.52 -9.90 14.93
N ARG A 53 0.49 -10.76 14.88
CA ARG A 53 -0.54 -10.91 15.92
C ARG A 53 0.01 -11.11 17.34
N GLU A 54 1.22 -11.62 17.51
CA GLU A 54 1.82 -11.78 18.84
C GLU A 54 1.82 -10.47 19.64
N SER A 55 2.07 -9.34 18.95
CA SER A 55 2.23 -8.02 19.57
C SER A 55 1.31 -6.94 18.99
N ALA A 56 0.60 -7.23 17.91
CA ALA A 56 -0.28 -6.29 17.22
C ALA A 56 -1.76 -6.49 17.54
N GLU A 57 -2.55 -5.45 17.30
CA GLU A 57 -4.00 -5.47 17.50
C GLU A 57 -4.71 -6.42 16.51
N GLN A 58 -5.89 -6.91 16.90
CA GLN A 58 -6.71 -7.83 16.08
C GLN A 58 -6.89 -7.40 14.60
N PRO A 59 -7.05 -6.11 14.25
CA PRO A 59 -7.14 -5.68 12.85
C PRO A 59 -5.93 -6.05 11.99
N VAL A 60 -4.73 -6.17 12.57
CA VAL A 60 -3.52 -6.58 11.82
C VAL A 60 -3.64 -8.02 11.34
N LEU A 61 -4.19 -8.91 12.18
CA LEU A 61 -4.45 -10.30 11.77
C LEU A 61 -5.53 -10.35 10.69
N ASP A 62 -6.65 -9.68 10.92
CA ASP A 62 -7.83 -9.81 10.06
C ASP A 62 -7.56 -9.24 8.67
N LEU A 63 -7.07 -7.99 8.60
CA LEU A 63 -6.74 -7.34 7.33
C LEU A 63 -5.52 -8.00 6.66
N GLY A 64 -4.53 -8.45 7.44
CA GLY A 64 -3.34 -9.08 6.89
C GLY A 64 -3.61 -10.46 6.28
N ARG A 65 -4.64 -11.18 6.75
CA ARG A 65 -5.10 -12.43 6.10
C ARG A 65 -5.73 -12.14 4.74
N ASP A 66 -6.57 -11.12 4.66
CA ASP A 66 -7.26 -10.75 3.42
C ASP A 66 -6.28 -10.16 2.39
N ALA A 67 -5.21 -9.50 2.86
CA ALA A 67 -4.19 -8.90 1.99
C ALA A 67 -3.44 -9.91 1.12
N ALA A 68 -3.38 -11.18 1.51
CA ALA A 68 -2.77 -12.23 0.69
C ALA A 68 -3.57 -12.57 -0.57
N ASP A 69 -4.87 -12.26 -0.58
CA ASP A 69 -5.82 -12.57 -1.66
C ASP A 69 -6.13 -11.35 -2.55
N TRP A 70 -5.48 -10.20 -2.32
CA TRP A 70 -5.68 -8.94 -3.06
C TRP A 70 -5.01 -8.92 -4.44
#